data_AF-A0A1I2ZF62-F1
#
_entry.id   AF-A0A1I2ZF62-F1
#
_cell.length_a   1.000
_cell.length_b   1.000
_cell.length_c   1.000
_cell.angle_alpha   90.00
_cell.angle_beta   90.00
_cell.angle_gamma   90.00
#
_symmetry.space_group_name_H-M   'P 1'
#
loop_
_entity.id
_entity.type
_entity.pdbx_description
1 polymer ?
#
loop_
_entity_poly.entity_id
_entity_poly.type
_entity_poly.pdbx_seq_one_letter_code
_entity_poly.pdbx_strand_id
1 'polypeptide(L)'
;MEQNVLISSDIDTLTTEILILKQQTAQHIIEIGKRLIAVKEKLPHGEWGKWLEEKVDFSYRQAARFMQVANEFSNVPTLAGLSASKVYALLDLPREDREEFIQSNPVDEMTTRELQQTVKEKNEALKKLKATEQELQREKDHSKTLSESYNRLEGVNKKHYEKSEQLRKELEDLKTQLAEAQASGNSDLVEQLQGKLEKTDNDLANSNKRIEELERQLKEKPIETTAVEVIEKVPDEVQRELDELREKAKQNNNTAVLKYSVYFDSLVKGFQNLLSALTDIKESDPEAHGRYKKATLGLIEKMTERI
;
A
#
# COMPACT_ATOMS: atom_id res chain seq x y z
N MET A 1 -64.49 -30.16 9.36
CA MET A 1 -63.77 -29.14 8.56
C MET A 1 -63.56 -27.86 9.36
N GLU A 2 -64.55 -27.36 10.10
CA GLU A 2 -64.43 -26.14 10.93
C GLU A 2 -63.33 -26.19 12.02
N GLN A 3 -63.16 -27.32 12.72
CA GLN A 3 -62.11 -27.48 13.74
C GLN A 3 -60.68 -27.40 13.17
N ASN A 4 -60.46 -27.86 11.93
CA ASN A 4 -59.13 -27.79 11.28
C ASN A 4 -58.81 -26.37 10.79
N VAL A 5 -59.82 -25.59 10.39
CA VAL A 5 -59.68 -24.19 9.98
C VAL A 5 -59.40 -23.30 11.20
N LEU A 6 -60.07 -23.56 12.33
CA LEU A 6 -59.82 -22.86 13.60
C LEU A 6 -58.41 -23.14 14.16
N ILE A 7 -57.94 -24.39 14.12
CA ILE A 7 -56.57 -24.75 14.55
C ILE A 7 -55.51 -24.14 13.63
N SER A 8 -55.75 -24.11 12.31
CA SER A 8 -54.85 -23.44 11.36
C SER A 8 -54.76 -21.93 11.62
N SER A 9 -55.90 -21.28 11.85
CA SER A 9 -55.96 -19.84 12.17
C SER A 9 -55.24 -19.48 13.47
N ASP A 10 -55.25 -20.36 14.45
CA ASP A 10 -54.59 -20.14 15.74
C ASP A 10 -53.06 -20.29 15.62
N ILE A 11 -52.59 -21.29 14.86
CA ILE A 11 -51.17 -21.48 14.56
C ILE A 11 -50.60 -20.29 13.76
N ASP A 12 -51.34 -19.77 12.77
CA ASP A 12 -50.91 -18.61 11.98
C ASP A 12 -50.82 -17.34 12.84
N THR A 13 -51.73 -17.18 13.80
CA THR A 13 -51.73 -16.07 14.77
C THR A 13 -50.51 -16.16 15.69
N LEU A 14 -50.28 -17.33 16.31
CA LEU A 14 -49.11 -17.59 17.16
C LEU A 14 -47.79 -17.43 16.39
N THR A 15 -47.76 -17.84 15.13
CA THR A 15 -46.59 -17.66 14.25
C THR A 15 -46.30 -16.17 14.03
N THR A 16 -47.34 -15.38 13.76
CA THR A 16 -47.21 -13.93 13.58
C THR A 16 -46.71 -13.26 14.87
N GLU A 17 -47.25 -13.64 16.03
CA GLU A 17 -46.79 -13.14 17.33
C GLU A 17 -45.32 -13.47 17.60
N ILE A 18 -44.89 -14.70 17.33
CA ILE A 18 -43.49 -15.13 17.46
C ILE A 18 -42.58 -14.29 16.56
N LEU A 19 -43.00 -14.01 15.32
CA LEU A 19 -42.22 -13.19 14.40
C LEU A 19 -42.11 -11.73 14.88
N ILE A 20 -43.19 -11.16 15.43
CA ILE A 20 -43.18 -9.81 16.02
C ILE A 20 -42.23 -9.75 17.22
N LEU A 21 -42.30 -10.72 18.15
CA LEU A 21 -41.41 -10.79 19.31
C LEU A 21 -39.95 -10.93 18.89
N LYS A 22 -39.69 -11.73 17.85
CA LYS A 22 -38.36 -11.88 17.26
C LYS A 22 -37.86 -10.55 16.66
N GLN A 23 -38.72 -9.80 15.95
CA GLN A 23 -38.39 -8.48 15.41
C GLN A 23 -38.06 -7.46 16.50
N GLN A 24 -38.79 -7.49 17.62
CA GLN A 24 -38.60 -6.57 18.74
C GLN A 24 -37.39 -6.93 19.63
N THR A 25 -36.85 -8.15 19.52
CA THR A 25 -35.75 -8.63 20.36
C THR A 25 -34.51 -7.73 20.28
N ALA A 26 -34.06 -7.35 19.08
CA ALA A 26 -32.90 -6.46 18.91
C ALA A 26 -33.14 -5.09 19.56
N GLN A 27 -34.36 -4.55 19.41
CA GLN A 27 -34.74 -3.28 20.02
C GLN A 27 -34.73 -3.36 21.55
N HIS A 28 -35.26 -4.43 22.12
CA HIS A 28 -35.22 -4.66 23.57
C HIS A 28 -33.80 -4.77 24.10
N ILE A 29 -32.89 -5.42 23.36
CA ILE A 29 -31.47 -5.51 23.74
C ILE A 29 -30.82 -4.12 23.82
N ILE A 30 -31.05 -3.25 22.83
CA ILE A 30 -30.54 -1.87 22.83
C ILE A 30 -31.11 -1.10 24.03
N GLU A 31 -32.40 -1.24 24.28
CA GLU A 31 -33.13 -0.50 25.31
C GLU A 31 -32.76 -0.95 26.74
N ILE A 32 -32.47 -2.24 26.92
CA ILE A 32 -31.84 -2.79 28.12
C ILE A 32 -30.43 -2.21 28.28
N GLY A 33 -29.61 -2.23 27.23
CA GLY A 33 -28.26 -1.66 27.27
C GLY A 33 -28.23 -0.19 27.67
N LYS A 34 -29.13 0.64 27.13
CA LYS A 34 -29.28 2.07 27.50
C LYS A 34 -29.62 2.24 28.99
N ARG A 35 -30.54 1.44 29.54
CA ARG A 35 -30.87 1.45 30.98
C ARG A 35 -29.71 1.00 31.83
N LEU A 36 -28.98 -0.03 31.41
CA LEU A 36 -27.79 -0.52 32.12
C LEU A 36 -26.70 0.57 32.19
N ILE A 37 -26.47 1.31 31.10
CA ILE A 37 -25.56 2.47 31.09
C ILE A 37 -26.02 3.53 32.10
N ALA A 38 -27.30 3.94 32.03
CA ALA A 38 -27.84 4.96 32.91
C ALA A 38 -27.84 4.58 34.41
N VAL A 39 -28.02 3.29 34.73
CA VAL A 39 -27.94 2.79 36.11
C VAL A 39 -26.48 2.72 36.57
N LYS A 40 -25.57 2.26 35.71
CA LYS A 40 -24.13 2.19 36.04
C LYS A 40 -23.54 3.56 36.38
N GLU A 41 -24.00 4.63 35.72
CA GLU A 41 -23.59 6.01 36.00
C GLU A 41 -24.10 6.54 37.36
N LYS A 42 -25.22 6.00 37.85
CA LYS A 42 -25.86 6.44 39.11
C LYS A 42 -25.43 5.60 40.32
N LEU A 43 -24.85 4.43 40.11
CA LEU A 43 -24.45 3.53 41.17
C LEU A 43 -23.07 3.92 41.76
N PRO A 44 -22.90 3.77 43.09
CA PRO A 44 -21.59 3.91 43.71
C PRO A 44 -20.56 2.90 43.14
N HIS A 45 -19.29 3.28 43.14
CA HIS A 45 -18.21 2.39 42.75
C HIS A 45 -18.23 1.11 43.59
N GLY A 46 -18.10 -0.06 42.94
CA GLY A 46 -18.07 -1.37 43.59
C GLY A 46 -19.44 -2.08 43.73
N GLU A 47 -20.56 -1.36 43.59
CA GLU A 47 -21.90 -1.94 43.77
C GLU A 47 -22.51 -2.48 42.46
N TRP A 48 -21.88 -2.21 41.31
CA TRP A 48 -22.38 -2.62 39.99
C TRP A 48 -22.59 -4.14 39.85
N GLY A 49 -21.62 -4.94 40.30
CA GLY A 49 -21.69 -6.41 40.17
C GLY A 49 -22.83 -7.01 40.99
N LYS A 50 -22.96 -6.61 42.26
CA LYS A 50 -24.04 -7.07 43.15
C LYS A 50 -25.41 -6.65 42.62
N TRP A 51 -25.52 -5.41 42.14
CA TRP A 51 -26.77 -4.92 41.56
C TRP A 51 -27.20 -5.73 40.34
N LEU A 52 -26.25 -6.11 39.46
CA LEU A 52 -26.54 -6.93 38.29
C LEU A 52 -27.08 -8.32 38.67
N GLU A 53 -26.45 -8.99 39.63
CA GLU A 53 -26.84 -10.34 40.05
C GLU A 53 -28.15 -10.32 40.86
N GLU A 54 -28.31 -9.39 41.80
CA GLU A 54 -29.44 -9.39 42.73
C GLU A 54 -30.72 -8.73 42.19
N LYS A 55 -30.60 -7.76 41.27
CA LYS A 55 -31.76 -6.94 40.82
C LYS A 55 -32.27 -7.29 39.43
N VAL A 56 -31.39 -7.70 38.52
CA VAL A 56 -31.73 -7.93 37.11
C VAL A 56 -31.31 -9.31 36.59
N ASP A 57 -30.71 -10.15 37.45
CA ASP A 57 -30.26 -11.51 37.14
C ASP A 57 -29.42 -11.60 35.86
N PHE A 58 -28.49 -10.65 35.72
CA PHE A 58 -27.55 -10.61 34.60
C PHE A 58 -26.13 -10.86 35.07
N SER A 59 -25.41 -11.71 34.34
CA SER A 59 -23.96 -11.74 34.47
C SER A 59 -23.33 -10.44 33.99
N TYR A 60 -22.16 -10.11 34.53
CA TYR A 60 -21.35 -8.99 34.04
C TYR A 60 -21.14 -9.04 32.53
N ARG A 61 -20.91 -10.23 31.97
CA ARG A 61 -20.69 -10.45 30.53
C ARG A 61 -21.95 -10.13 29.70
N GLN A 62 -23.13 -10.56 30.15
CA GLN A 62 -24.39 -10.23 29.45
C GLN A 62 -24.66 -8.73 29.47
N ALA A 63 -24.53 -8.10 30.64
CA ALA A 63 -24.72 -6.66 30.79
C ALA A 63 -23.76 -5.87 29.89
N ALA A 64 -22.46 -6.24 29.88
CA ALA A 64 -21.47 -5.62 29.02
C ALA A 64 -21.83 -5.72 27.53
N ARG A 65 -22.30 -6.88 27.06
CA ARG A 65 -22.73 -7.06 25.66
C ARG A 65 -23.93 -6.21 25.31
N PHE A 66 -24.95 -6.13 26.18
CA PHE A 66 -26.11 -5.25 25.96
C PHE A 66 -25.71 -3.78 25.89
N MET A 67 -24.85 -3.33 26.81
CA MET A 67 -24.33 -1.96 26.80
C MET A 67 -23.51 -1.68 25.53
N GLN A 68 -22.70 -2.64 25.08
CA GLN A 68 -21.92 -2.52 23.86
C GLN A 68 -22.84 -2.36 22.63
N VAL A 69 -23.88 -3.20 22.51
CA VAL A 69 -24.88 -3.07 21.43
C VAL A 69 -25.56 -1.70 21.47
N ALA A 70 -25.94 -1.22 22.65
CA ALA A 70 -26.59 0.08 22.81
C ALA A 70 -25.70 1.26 22.37
N ASN A 71 -24.39 1.21 22.66
CA ASN A 71 -23.45 2.25 22.26
C ASN A 71 -23.14 2.22 20.76
N GLU A 72 -23.01 1.04 20.18
CA GLU A 72 -22.52 0.89 18.80
C GLU A 72 -23.65 0.92 17.76
N PHE A 73 -24.88 0.55 18.13
CA PHE A 73 -26.04 0.48 17.23
C PHE A 73 -27.16 1.48 17.58
N SER A 74 -26.88 2.53 18.35
CA SER A 74 -27.90 3.48 18.84
C SER A 74 -28.77 4.12 17.74
N ASN A 75 -28.28 4.17 16.51
CA ASN A 75 -28.88 4.83 15.35
C ASN A 75 -29.10 3.91 14.15
N VAL A 76 -29.11 2.58 14.33
CA VAL A 76 -29.18 1.63 13.21
C VAL A 76 -30.62 1.09 13.09
N PRO A 77 -31.47 1.68 12.23
CA PRO A 77 -32.83 1.16 11.98
C PRO A 77 -32.82 -0.24 11.34
N THR A 78 -31.66 -0.69 10.85
CA THR A 78 -31.41 -1.95 10.14
C THR A 78 -31.26 -3.20 11.02
N LEU A 79 -31.41 -3.10 12.35
CA LEU A 79 -31.39 -4.28 13.23
C LEU A 79 -32.75 -4.94 13.45
N ALA A 80 -33.83 -4.35 12.92
CA ALA A 80 -35.17 -4.90 13.05
C ALA A 80 -35.25 -6.29 12.38
N GLY A 81 -35.76 -7.30 13.10
CA GLY A 81 -35.84 -8.67 12.59
C GLY A 81 -34.65 -9.57 12.93
N LEU A 82 -33.54 -9.00 13.41
CA LEU A 82 -32.36 -9.77 13.79
C LEU A 82 -32.49 -10.41 15.17
N SER A 83 -32.07 -11.67 15.26
CA SER A 83 -31.94 -12.34 16.55
C SER A 83 -30.75 -11.78 17.34
N ALA A 84 -30.79 -11.93 18.67
CA ALA A 84 -29.71 -11.51 19.56
C ALA A 84 -28.32 -11.98 19.09
N SER A 85 -28.22 -13.24 18.65
CA SER A 85 -26.96 -13.82 18.19
C SER A 85 -26.43 -13.17 16.91
N LYS A 86 -27.32 -12.73 16.00
CA LYS A 86 -26.91 -12.01 14.78
C LYS A 86 -26.44 -10.60 15.10
N VAL A 87 -27.16 -9.88 15.97
CA VAL A 87 -26.74 -8.56 16.45
C VAL A 87 -25.35 -8.62 17.06
N TYR A 88 -25.08 -9.67 17.84
CA TYR A 88 -23.74 -9.88 18.39
C TYR A 88 -22.69 -10.26 17.37
N ALA A 89 -23.01 -11.05 16.34
CA ALA A 89 -22.05 -11.37 15.29
C ALA A 89 -21.63 -10.11 14.49
N LEU A 90 -22.54 -9.15 14.34
CA LEU A 90 -22.25 -7.87 13.71
C LEU A 90 -21.32 -6.98 14.54
N LEU A 91 -21.22 -7.19 15.88
CA LEU A 91 -20.25 -6.46 16.71
C LEU A 91 -18.79 -6.79 16.34
N ASP A 92 -18.53 -7.95 15.77
CA ASP A 92 -17.19 -8.38 15.37
C ASP A 92 -16.69 -7.64 14.11
N LEU A 93 -17.56 -6.85 13.45
CA LEU A 93 -17.18 -5.95 12.36
C LEU A 93 -16.88 -4.54 12.88
N PRO A 94 -15.96 -3.79 12.24
CA PRO A 94 -15.80 -2.35 12.47
C PRO A 94 -17.12 -1.60 12.27
N ARG A 95 -17.35 -0.53 13.04
CA ARG A 95 -18.63 0.21 13.02
C ARG A 95 -18.96 0.72 11.63
N GLU A 96 -17.93 1.21 10.94
CA GLU A 96 -17.99 1.81 9.61
C GLU A 96 -18.43 0.78 8.56
N ASP A 97 -18.04 -0.48 8.73
CA ASP A 97 -18.26 -1.54 7.75
C ASP A 97 -19.61 -2.26 7.92
N ARG A 98 -20.31 -2.05 9.05
CA ARG A 98 -21.52 -2.80 9.40
C ARG A 98 -22.71 -2.48 8.52
N GLU A 99 -22.93 -1.19 8.25
CA GLU A 99 -24.07 -0.76 7.44
C GLU A 99 -23.92 -1.26 6.00
N GLU A 100 -22.75 -1.08 5.40
CA GLU A 100 -22.40 -1.66 4.11
C GLU A 100 -22.53 -3.19 4.13
N PHE A 101 -22.02 -3.85 5.16
CA PHE A 101 -22.12 -5.31 5.28
C PHE A 101 -23.57 -5.80 5.32
N ILE A 102 -24.46 -5.11 6.04
CA ILE A 102 -25.90 -5.43 6.09
C ILE A 102 -26.57 -5.16 4.75
N GLN A 103 -26.16 -4.11 4.02
CA GLN A 103 -26.72 -3.81 2.70
C GLN A 103 -26.26 -4.78 1.61
N SER A 104 -25.01 -5.25 1.68
CA SER A 104 -24.42 -6.15 0.67
C SER A 104 -24.70 -7.63 0.92
N ASN A 105 -25.23 -8.01 2.08
CA ASN A 105 -25.50 -9.42 2.43
C ASN A 105 -26.95 -9.58 2.93
N PRO A 106 -27.63 -10.70 2.61
CA PRO A 106 -28.97 -10.98 3.13
C PRO A 106 -28.92 -11.45 4.60
N VAL A 107 -28.47 -10.56 5.50
CA VAL A 107 -28.21 -10.88 6.93
C VAL A 107 -29.45 -11.44 7.63
N ASP A 108 -30.66 -11.03 7.22
CA ASP A 108 -31.93 -11.52 7.76
C ASP A 108 -32.21 -12.99 7.39
N GLU A 109 -31.83 -13.41 6.19
CA GLU A 109 -32.07 -14.76 5.66
C GLU A 109 -30.99 -15.75 6.10
N MET A 110 -29.76 -15.27 6.30
CA MET A 110 -28.64 -16.11 6.74
C MET A 110 -28.88 -16.75 8.10
N THR A 111 -28.39 -17.97 8.31
CA THR A 111 -28.31 -18.53 9.66
C THR A 111 -27.24 -17.79 10.48
N THR A 112 -27.35 -17.84 11.82
CA THR A 112 -26.33 -17.25 12.71
C THR A 112 -24.92 -17.78 12.41
N ARG A 113 -24.80 -19.08 12.05
CA ARG A 113 -23.50 -19.70 11.74
C ARG A 113 -22.91 -19.17 10.44
N GLU A 114 -23.72 -19.05 9.41
CA GLU A 114 -23.29 -18.47 8.13
C GLU A 114 -22.85 -17.02 8.32
N LEU A 115 -23.63 -16.21 9.05
CA LEU A 115 -23.28 -14.83 9.35
C LEU A 115 -21.92 -14.73 10.07
N GLN A 116 -21.70 -15.55 11.09
CA GLN A 116 -20.42 -15.60 11.81
C GLN A 116 -19.25 -15.98 10.89
N GLN A 117 -19.46 -16.93 9.99
CA GLN A 117 -18.45 -17.36 9.04
C GLN A 117 -18.11 -16.24 8.04
N THR A 118 -19.12 -15.57 7.47
CA THR A 118 -18.92 -14.45 6.54
C THR A 118 -18.23 -13.26 7.19
N VAL A 119 -18.60 -12.92 8.43
CA VAL A 119 -17.91 -11.88 9.22
C VAL A 119 -16.45 -12.25 9.45
N LYS A 120 -16.17 -13.50 9.83
CA LYS A 120 -14.81 -13.99 10.05
C LYS A 120 -13.97 -13.93 8.77
N GLU A 121 -14.52 -14.38 7.64
CA GLU A 121 -13.85 -14.34 6.33
C GLU A 121 -13.53 -12.91 5.89
N LYS A 122 -14.48 -11.97 6.06
CA LYS A 122 -14.25 -10.54 5.79
C LYS A 122 -13.12 -9.99 6.66
N ASN A 123 -13.13 -10.28 7.96
CA ASN A 123 -12.08 -9.82 8.87
C ASN A 123 -10.70 -10.41 8.53
N GLU A 124 -10.63 -11.69 8.16
CA GLU A 124 -9.40 -12.33 7.71
C GLU A 124 -8.88 -11.72 6.40
N ALA A 125 -9.77 -11.43 5.44
CA ALA A 125 -9.43 -10.77 4.20
C ALA A 125 -8.91 -9.34 4.44
N LEU A 126 -9.57 -8.56 5.29
CA LEU A 126 -9.13 -7.22 5.68
C LEU A 126 -7.77 -7.24 6.37
N LYS A 127 -7.52 -8.23 7.24
CA LYS A 127 -6.21 -8.39 7.90
C LYS A 127 -5.11 -8.72 6.90
N LYS A 128 -5.37 -9.61 5.94
CA LYS A 128 -4.42 -9.94 4.86
C LYS A 128 -4.16 -8.73 3.98
N LEU A 129 -5.20 -8.00 3.56
CA LEU A 129 -5.08 -6.78 2.76
C LEU A 129 -4.18 -5.75 3.45
N LYS A 130 -4.45 -5.44 4.72
CA LYS A 130 -3.61 -4.51 5.50
C LYS A 130 -2.16 -4.98 5.62
N ALA A 131 -1.92 -6.29 5.78
CA ALA A 131 -0.57 -6.83 5.82
C ALA A 131 0.16 -6.66 4.48
N THR A 132 -0.51 -6.95 3.37
CA THR A 132 0.03 -6.77 2.01
C THR A 132 0.28 -5.29 1.69
N GLU A 133 -0.63 -4.39 2.08
CA GLU A 133 -0.43 -2.94 1.92
C GLU A 133 0.78 -2.43 2.70
N GLN A 134 0.97 -2.91 3.93
CA GLN A 134 2.16 -2.56 4.73
C GLN A 134 3.45 -3.10 4.11
N GLU A 135 3.44 -4.31 3.58
CA GLU A 135 4.59 -4.91 2.90
C GLU A 135 4.95 -4.15 1.63
N LEU A 136 3.95 -3.83 0.80
CA LEU A 136 4.11 -3.02 -0.40
C LEU A 136 4.66 -1.62 -0.07
N GLN A 137 4.18 -1.01 1.01
CA GLN A 137 4.68 0.30 1.44
C GLN A 137 6.15 0.21 1.87
N ARG A 138 6.53 -0.82 2.63
CA ARG A 138 7.94 -1.05 3.03
C ARG A 138 8.82 -1.27 1.81
N GLU A 139 8.36 -2.01 0.81
CA GLU A 139 9.09 -2.24 -0.43
C GLU A 139 9.27 -0.95 -1.23
N LYS A 140 8.22 -0.11 -1.31
CA LYS A 140 8.30 1.23 -1.93
C LYS A 140 9.30 2.13 -1.21
N ASP A 141 9.26 2.18 0.12
CA ASP A 141 10.18 2.99 0.93
C ASP A 141 11.62 2.47 0.78
N HIS A 142 11.81 1.15 0.73
CA HIS A 142 13.10 0.53 0.49
C HIS A 142 13.64 0.85 -0.90
N SER A 143 12.81 0.72 -1.94
CA SER A 143 13.16 1.06 -3.33
C SER A 143 13.52 2.54 -3.48
N LYS A 144 12.75 3.44 -2.87
CA LYS A 144 13.05 4.88 -2.85
C LYS A 144 14.39 5.17 -2.18
N THR A 145 14.63 4.59 -1.00
CA THR A 145 15.89 4.77 -0.26
C THR A 145 17.07 4.23 -1.07
N LEU A 146 16.89 3.10 -1.75
CA LEU A 146 17.91 2.50 -2.59
C LEU A 146 18.25 3.41 -3.79
N SER A 147 17.23 3.93 -4.48
CA SER A 147 17.37 4.89 -5.59
C SER A 147 18.10 6.16 -5.16
N GLU A 148 17.72 6.78 -4.04
CA GLU A 148 18.39 7.96 -3.49
C GLU A 148 19.86 7.67 -3.15
N SER A 149 20.15 6.48 -2.60
CA SER A 149 21.51 6.08 -2.28
C SER A 149 22.38 5.91 -3.53
N TYR A 150 21.81 5.40 -4.61
CA TYR A 150 22.50 5.21 -5.88
C TYR A 150 22.75 6.54 -6.58
N ASN A 151 21.74 7.41 -6.69
CA ASN A 151 21.89 8.75 -7.27
C ASN A 151 22.98 9.54 -6.53
N ARG A 152 23.07 9.37 -5.20
CA ARG A 152 24.14 9.96 -4.40
C ARG A 152 25.51 9.37 -4.73
N LEU A 153 25.62 8.05 -4.86
CA LEU A 153 26.87 7.38 -5.24
C LEU A 153 27.34 7.81 -6.63
N GLU A 154 26.44 7.84 -7.60
CA GLU A 154 26.70 8.30 -8.97
C GLU A 154 27.13 9.77 -8.99
N GLY A 155 26.42 10.65 -8.29
CA GLY A 155 26.79 12.06 -8.20
C GLY A 155 28.16 12.30 -7.54
N VAL A 156 28.54 11.49 -6.56
CA VAL A 156 29.90 11.53 -5.98
C VAL A 156 30.92 11.00 -6.99
N ASN A 157 30.61 9.92 -7.70
CA ASN A 157 31.51 9.35 -8.72
C ASN A 157 31.79 10.36 -9.85
N LYS A 158 30.75 11.04 -10.34
CA LYS A 158 30.87 12.10 -11.35
C LYS A 158 31.83 13.22 -10.92
N LYS A 159 31.74 13.68 -9.67
CA LYS A 159 32.66 14.70 -9.12
C LYS A 159 34.12 14.22 -9.07
N HIS A 160 34.34 12.94 -8.78
CA HIS A 160 35.69 12.37 -8.80
C HIS A 160 36.25 12.25 -10.22
N TYR A 161 35.41 11.93 -11.20
CA TYR A 161 35.76 11.98 -12.62
C TYR A 161 36.14 13.40 -13.07
N GLU A 162 35.31 14.40 -12.77
CA GLU A 162 35.59 15.81 -13.07
C GLU A 162 36.91 16.28 -12.44
N LYS A 163 37.15 15.91 -11.17
CA LYS A 163 38.42 16.20 -10.48
C LYS A 163 39.61 15.51 -11.13
N SER A 164 39.47 14.24 -11.52
CA SER A 164 40.54 13.47 -12.20
C SER A 164 40.92 14.14 -13.52
N GLU A 165 39.93 14.59 -14.31
CA GLU A 165 40.17 15.32 -15.56
C GLU A 165 40.85 16.68 -15.34
N GLN A 166 40.49 17.42 -14.28
CA GLN A 166 41.18 18.66 -13.92
C GLN A 166 42.65 18.41 -13.54
N LEU A 167 42.91 17.43 -12.68
CA LEU A 167 44.27 17.07 -12.27
C LEU A 167 45.13 16.60 -13.45
N ARG A 168 44.54 15.88 -14.42
CA ARG A 168 45.23 15.49 -15.66
C ARG A 168 45.67 16.70 -16.49
N LYS A 169 44.80 17.70 -16.63
CA LYS A 169 45.15 18.96 -17.33
C LYS A 169 46.25 19.73 -16.59
N GLU A 170 46.12 19.85 -15.27
CA GLU A 170 47.15 20.49 -14.43
C GLU A 170 48.51 19.78 -14.52
N LEU A 171 48.53 18.45 -14.59
CA LEU A 171 49.77 17.70 -14.79
C LEU A 171 50.42 18.00 -16.15
N GLU A 172 49.63 18.15 -17.21
CA GLU A 172 50.15 18.47 -18.54
C GLU A 172 50.73 19.89 -18.60
N ASP A 173 50.04 20.84 -17.98
CA ASP A 173 50.52 22.22 -17.85
C ASP A 173 51.81 22.28 -17.01
N LEU A 174 51.86 21.57 -15.88
CA LEU A 174 53.05 21.48 -15.02
C LEU A 174 54.23 20.81 -15.74
N LYS A 175 53.99 19.77 -16.54
CA LYS A 175 55.04 19.15 -17.37
C LYS A 175 55.60 20.11 -18.40
N THR A 176 54.73 20.89 -19.04
CA THR A 176 55.13 21.92 -20.02
C THR A 176 55.99 23.00 -19.35
N GLN A 177 55.53 23.54 -18.22
CA GLN A 177 56.28 24.53 -17.44
C GLN A 177 57.62 23.98 -16.93
N LEU A 178 57.67 22.70 -16.55
CA LEU A 178 58.90 22.04 -16.11
C LEU A 178 59.91 21.93 -17.26
N ALA A 179 59.47 21.58 -18.46
CA ALA A 179 60.33 21.55 -19.65
C ALA A 179 60.89 22.95 -19.99
N GLU A 180 60.07 24.00 -19.86
CA GLU A 180 60.50 25.39 -20.04
C GLU A 180 61.48 25.87 -18.95
N ALA A 181 61.23 25.49 -17.69
CA ALA A 181 62.12 25.79 -16.55
C ALA A 181 63.48 25.07 -16.68
N GLN A 182 63.48 23.84 -17.20
CA GLN A 182 64.69 23.09 -17.52
C GLN A 182 65.47 23.74 -18.67
N ALA A 183 64.78 24.18 -19.72
CA ALA A 183 65.41 24.87 -20.85
C ALA A 183 66.02 26.24 -20.48
N SER A 184 65.44 26.92 -19.49
CA SER A 184 65.93 28.22 -18.98
C SER A 184 66.99 28.09 -17.88
N GLY A 185 67.31 26.88 -17.42
CA GLY A 185 68.38 26.62 -16.45
C GLY A 185 68.08 27.06 -15.02
N ASN A 186 66.82 27.29 -14.67
CA ASN A 186 66.43 27.76 -13.34
C ASN A 186 66.19 26.58 -12.37
N SER A 187 67.25 26.14 -11.69
CA SER A 187 67.25 24.96 -10.81
C SER A 187 66.19 25.00 -9.70
N ASP A 188 66.00 26.16 -9.06
CA ASP A 188 65.04 26.31 -7.95
C ASP A 188 63.60 26.15 -8.42
N LEU A 189 63.29 26.66 -9.63
CA LEU A 189 61.96 26.54 -10.23
C LEU A 189 61.66 25.09 -10.64
N VAL A 190 62.67 24.37 -11.15
CA VAL A 190 62.55 22.95 -11.51
C VAL A 190 62.23 22.10 -10.28
N GLU A 191 62.91 22.32 -9.15
CA GLU A 191 62.66 21.57 -7.91
C GLU A 191 61.24 21.83 -7.36
N GLN A 192 60.78 23.09 -7.39
CA GLN A 192 59.41 23.43 -6.98
C GLN A 192 58.35 22.81 -7.89
N LEU A 193 58.55 22.83 -9.21
CA LEU A 193 57.61 22.26 -10.18
C LEU A 193 57.58 20.73 -10.08
N GLN A 194 58.72 20.07 -9.83
CA GLN A 194 58.77 18.63 -9.57
C GLN A 194 57.97 18.25 -8.31
N GLY A 195 58.14 18.99 -7.21
CA GLY A 195 57.38 18.73 -5.98
C GLY A 195 55.87 18.97 -6.11
N LYS A 196 55.45 19.92 -6.94
CA LYS A 196 54.01 20.09 -7.28
C LYS A 196 53.50 18.96 -8.14
N LEU A 197 54.27 18.56 -9.16
CA LEU A 197 53.92 17.48 -10.08
C LEU A 197 53.74 16.16 -9.33
N GLU A 198 54.63 15.82 -8.40
CA GLU A 198 54.52 14.63 -7.56
C GLU A 198 53.27 14.66 -6.65
N LYS A 199 52.91 15.84 -6.11
CA LYS A 199 51.67 15.99 -5.32
C LYS A 199 50.42 15.79 -6.18
N THR A 200 50.36 16.46 -7.34
CA THR A 200 49.22 16.36 -8.27
C THR A 200 49.07 14.93 -8.81
N ASP A 201 50.17 14.22 -9.06
CA ASP A 201 50.15 12.82 -9.52
C ASP A 201 49.64 11.87 -8.42
N ASN A 202 50.06 12.08 -7.17
CA ASN A 202 49.52 11.36 -6.02
C ASN A 202 48.01 11.63 -5.81
N ASP A 203 47.57 12.88 -5.97
CA ASP A 203 46.15 13.25 -5.87
C ASP A 203 45.32 12.62 -6.99
N LEU A 204 45.86 12.55 -8.21
CA LEU A 204 45.23 11.87 -9.34
C LEU A 204 45.09 10.36 -9.09
N ALA A 205 46.15 9.72 -8.60
CA ALA A 205 46.13 8.30 -8.24
C ALA A 205 45.08 8.01 -7.15
N ASN A 206 44.97 8.88 -6.14
CA ASN A 206 43.96 8.77 -5.09
C ASN A 206 42.53 8.96 -5.64
N SER A 207 42.33 9.92 -6.56
CA SER A 207 41.02 10.13 -7.19
C SER A 207 40.61 8.93 -8.04
N ASN A 208 41.52 8.35 -8.83
CA ASN A 208 41.24 7.16 -9.65
C ASN A 208 40.91 5.93 -8.80
N LYS A 209 41.65 5.68 -7.71
CA LYS A 209 41.30 4.62 -6.75
C LYS A 209 39.90 4.80 -6.17
N ARG A 210 39.49 6.05 -5.93
CA ARG A 210 38.16 6.35 -5.41
C ARG A 210 37.07 6.10 -6.45
N ILE A 211 37.33 6.42 -7.72
CA ILE A 211 36.43 6.10 -8.85
C ILE A 211 36.23 4.59 -8.94
N GLU A 212 37.32 3.81 -8.96
CA GLU A 212 37.25 2.33 -9.05
C GLU A 212 36.43 1.73 -7.91
N GLU A 213 36.60 2.22 -6.68
CA GLU A 213 35.80 1.78 -5.53
C GLU A 213 34.31 2.13 -5.68
N LEU A 214 34.00 3.34 -6.15
CA LEU A 214 32.62 3.78 -6.35
C LEU A 214 31.94 3.00 -7.49
N GLU A 215 32.65 2.72 -8.57
CA GLU A 215 32.16 1.88 -9.68
C GLU A 215 31.88 0.45 -9.22
N ARG A 216 32.74 -0.12 -8.36
CA ARG A 216 32.47 -1.42 -7.75
C ARG A 216 31.20 -1.39 -6.91
N GLN A 217 31.02 -0.35 -6.08
CA GLN A 217 29.82 -0.20 -5.24
C GLN A 217 28.54 -0.01 -6.07
N LEU A 218 28.62 0.68 -7.21
CA LEU A 218 27.50 0.84 -8.15
C LEU A 218 27.17 -0.50 -8.86
N LYS A 219 28.19 -1.30 -9.18
CA LYS A 219 28.02 -2.63 -9.82
C LYS A 219 27.47 -3.68 -8.86
N GLU A 220 27.84 -3.62 -7.58
CA GLU A 220 27.36 -4.53 -6.53
C GLU A 220 25.96 -4.17 -6.00
N LYS A 221 25.53 -2.92 -6.17
CA LYS A 221 24.18 -2.45 -5.84
C LYS A 221 23.39 -2.12 -7.13
N PRO A 222 23.09 -3.10 -7.99
CA PRO A 222 22.25 -2.84 -9.14
C PRO A 222 20.88 -2.38 -8.63
N ILE A 223 20.47 -1.17 -9.03
CA ILE A 223 19.08 -0.76 -8.88
C ILE A 223 18.27 -1.60 -9.86
N GLU A 224 17.17 -2.20 -9.41
CA GLU A 224 16.02 -2.42 -10.29
C GLU A 224 15.47 -1.04 -10.68
N THR A 225 16.06 -0.45 -11.72
CA THR A 225 15.82 0.94 -12.13
C THR A 225 14.34 1.19 -12.38
N THR A 226 13.74 1.94 -11.46
CA THR A 226 12.57 2.78 -11.71
C THR A 226 13.08 4.20 -11.66
N ALA A 227 13.44 4.74 -12.83
CA ALA A 227 13.78 6.15 -12.99
C ALA A 227 12.66 6.84 -13.77
N VAL A 228 12.30 8.00 -13.24
CA VAL A 228 11.24 8.89 -13.70
C VAL A 228 11.92 9.96 -14.54
N GLU A 229 11.66 9.98 -15.84
CA GLU A 229 11.66 11.20 -16.65
C GLU A 229 10.50 11.18 -17.65
N VAL A 230 9.95 12.38 -17.87
CA VAL A 230 8.65 12.67 -18.46
C VAL A 230 8.51 12.11 -19.88
N ILE A 231 7.67 11.09 -20.06
CA ILE A 231 6.99 10.77 -21.32
C ILE A 231 5.58 10.29 -20.98
N GLU A 232 4.59 11.04 -21.47
CA GLU A 232 3.14 10.80 -21.46
C GLU A 232 2.65 9.82 -20.39
N LYS A 233 2.15 10.39 -19.27
CA LYS A 233 1.16 9.69 -18.45
C LYS A 233 0.22 8.92 -19.38
N VAL A 234 0.00 7.64 -19.08
CA VAL A 234 -1.20 6.92 -19.55
C VAL A 234 -2.35 7.92 -19.48
N PRO A 235 -3.07 8.20 -20.59
CA PRO A 235 -4.07 9.24 -20.60
C PRO A 235 -4.94 9.13 -19.35
N ASP A 236 -5.08 10.21 -18.59
CA ASP A 236 -5.75 10.18 -17.27
C ASP A 236 -7.16 9.53 -17.36
N GLU A 237 -7.74 9.54 -18.56
CA GLU A 237 -8.98 8.85 -18.94
C GLU A 237 -8.87 7.31 -18.89
N VAL A 238 -7.80 6.70 -19.43
CA VAL A 238 -7.57 5.25 -19.38
C VAL A 238 -7.29 4.79 -17.94
N GLN A 239 -6.59 5.60 -17.15
CA GLN A 239 -6.34 5.27 -15.74
C GLN A 239 -7.65 5.30 -14.93
N ARG A 240 -8.52 6.28 -15.18
CA ARG A 240 -9.85 6.38 -14.55
C ARG A 240 -10.73 5.20 -14.93
N GLU A 241 -10.80 4.84 -16.21
CA GLU A 241 -11.58 3.68 -16.66
C GLU A 241 -11.09 2.38 -16.01
N LEU A 242 -9.76 2.22 -15.84
CA LEU A 242 -9.20 1.06 -15.17
C LEU A 242 -9.55 1.01 -13.67
N ASP A 243 -9.52 2.15 -12.99
CA ASP A 243 -9.87 2.26 -11.57
C ASP A 243 -11.37 2.00 -11.34
N GLU A 244 -12.25 2.48 -12.23
CA GLU A 244 -13.68 2.18 -12.20
C GLU A 244 -13.96 0.68 -12.44
N LEU A 245 -13.27 0.07 -13.40
CA LEU A 245 -13.37 -1.37 -13.65
C LEU A 245 -12.86 -2.20 -12.47
N ARG A 246 -11.83 -1.72 -11.78
CA ARG A 246 -11.29 -2.34 -10.56
C ARG A 246 -12.27 -2.27 -9.40
N GLU A 247 -12.90 -1.13 -9.15
CA GLU A 247 -13.92 -1.00 -8.11
C GLU A 247 -15.14 -1.90 -8.38
N LYS A 248 -15.62 -1.95 -9.62
CA LYS A 248 -16.69 -2.89 -10.02
C LYS A 248 -16.26 -4.37 -9.86
N ALA A 249 -15.00 -4.69 -10.13
CA ALA A 249 -14.48 -6.05 -9.98
C ALA A 249 -14.32 -6.48 -8.52
N LYS A 250 -13.99 -5.56 -7.61
CA LYS A 250 -13.97 -5.79 -6.16
C LYS A 250 -15.38 -6.07 -5.63
N GLN A 251 -16.38 -5.30 -6.07
CA GLN A 251 -17.78 -5.49 -5.68
C GLN A 251 -18.33 -6.85 -6.15
N ASN A 252 -17.92 -7.31 -7.33
CA ASN A 252 -18.42 -8.55 -7.93
C ASN A 252 -17.50 -9.76 -7.73
N ASN A 253 -16.47 -9.68 -6.88
CA ASN A 253 -15.45 -10.73 -6.64
C ASN A 253 -14.80 -11.29 -7.92
N ASN A 254 -14.68 -10.47 -8.98
CA ASN A 254 -14.17 -10.92 -10.27
C ASN A 254 -12.64 -11.01 -10.25
N THR A 255 -12.15 -12.19 -9.89
CA THR A 255 -10.71 -12.49 -9.75
C THR A 255 -9.94 -12.33 -11.07
N ALA A 256 -10.58 -12.55 -12.22
CA ALA A 256 -9.94 -12.40 -13.53
C ALA A 256 -9.62 -10.93 -13.85
N VAL A 257 -10.55 -10.02 -13.53
CA VAL A 257 -10.36 -8.57 -13.73
C VAL A 257 -9.34 -8.00 -12.74
N LEU A 258 -9.32 -8.50 -11.50
CA LEU A 258 -8.28 -8.15 -10.53
C LEU A 258 -6.88 -8.61 -10.99
N LYS A 259 -6.77 -9.83 -11.54
CA LYS A 259 -5.51 -10.33 -12.13
C LYS A 259 -5.09 -9.49 -13.35
N TYR A 260 -6.03 -9.14 -14.22
CA TYR A 260 -5.77 -8.27 -15.36
C TYR A 260 -5.22 -6.90 -14.92
N SER A 261 -5.85 -6.26 -13.93
CA SER A 261 -5.37 -4.98 -13.37
C SER A 261 -3.92 -5.07 -12.87
N VAL A 262 -3.57 -6.14 -12.16
CA VAL A 262 -2.19 -6.35 -11.70
C VAL A 262 -1.21 -6.52 -12.86
N TYR A 263 -1.57 -7.30 -13.89
CA TYR A 263 -0.70 -7.46 -15.06
C TYR A 263 -0.59 -6.18 -15.90
N PHE A 264 -1.68 -5.42 -16.00
CA PHE A 264 -1.71 -4.13 -16.69
C PHE A 264 -0.81 -3.11 -15.98
N ASP A 265 -0.92 -2.98 -14.66
CA ASP A 265 -0.07 -2.09 -13.86
C ASP A 265 1.42 -2.47 -14.01
N SER A 266 1.72 -3.78 -14.01
CA SER A 266 3.07 -4.28 -14.25
C SER A 266 3.58 -3.96 -15.66
N LEU A 267 2.72 -4.04 -16.67
CA LEU A 267 3.06 -3.71 -18.06
C LEU A 267 3.33 -2.21 -18.23
N VAL A 268 2.47 -1.36 -17.66
CA VAL A 268 2.65 0.11 -17.66
C VAL A 268 3.97 0.48 -16.99
N LYS A 269 4.25 -0.09 -15.82
CA LYS A 269 5.51 0.16 -15.10
C LYS A 269 6.73 -0.32 -15.90
N GLY A 270 6.66 -1.50 -16.50
CA GLY A 270 7.71 -2.02 -17.38
C GLY A 270 7.96 -1.13 -18.60
N PHE A 271 6.90 -0.59 -19.19
CA PHE A 271 7.00 0.32 -20.33
C PHE A 271 7.60 1.68 -19.93
N GLN A 272 7.22 2.24 -18.78
CA GLN A 272 7.83 3.45 -18.24
C GLN A 272 9.35 3.26 -18.00
N ASN A 273 9.75 2.12 -17.45
CA ASN A 273 11.17 1.80 -17.28
C ASN A 273 11.91 1.71 -18.62
N LEU A 274 11.28 1.14 -19.64
CA LEU A 274 11.83 1.05 -20.99
C LEU A 274 12.01 2.44 -21.63
N LEU A 275 11.04 3.34 -21.44
CA LEU A 275 11.12 4.72 -21.89
C LEU A 275 12.24 5.48 -21.18
N SER A 276 12.40 5.30 -19.87
CA SER A 276 13.53 5.87 -19.12
C SER A 276 14.85 5.40 -19.69
N ALA A 277 15.01 4.08 -19.91
CA ALA A 277 16.23 3.54 -20.49
C ALA A 277 16.52 4.09 -21.91
N LEU A 278 15.48 4.35 -22.71
CA LEU A 278 15.66 4.99 -24.02
C LEU A 278 16.13 6.45 -23.88
N THR A 279 15.65 7.19 -22.88
CA THR A 279 16.12 8.54 -22.58
C THR A 279 17.59 8.51 -22.15
N ASP A 280 17.97 7.60 -21.25
CA ASP A 280 19.37 7.45 -20.80
C ASP A 280 20.30 7.10 -21.97
N ILE A 281 19.85 6.23 -22.88
CA ILE A 281 20.60 5.89 -24.10
C ILE A 281 20.71 7.10 -25.02
N LYS A 282 19.68 7.95 -25.11
CA LYS A 282 19.72 9.17 -25.92
C LYS A 282 20.76 10.16 -25.41
N GLU A 283 20.94 10.26 -24.09
CA GLU A 283 21.90 11.16 -23.47
C GLU A 283 23.35 10.64 -23.55
N SER A 284 23.52 9.31 -23.50
CA SER A 284 24.83 8.66 -23.50
C SER A 284 25.36 8.27 -24.89
N ASP A 285 24.49 7.83 -25.81
CA ASP A 285 24.83 7.40 -27.17
C ASP A 285 23.68 7.72 -28.17
N PRO A 286 23.69 8.95 -28.73
CA PRO A 286 22.67 9.39 -29.67
C PRO A 286 22.57 8.55 -30.96
N GLU A 287 23.67 7.92 -31.40
CA GLU A 287 23.69 7.06 -32.59
C GLU A 287 23.03 5.70 -32.31
N ALA A 288 23.22 5.14 -31.11
CA ALA A 288 22.59 3.89 -30.70
C ALA A 288 21.11 4.06 -30.33
N HIS A 289 20.70 5.21 -29.80
CA HIS A 289 19.31 5.50 -29.44
C HIS A 289 18.32 5.19 -30.56
N GLY A 290 18.67 5.52 -31.82
CA GLY A 290 17.82 5.24 -32.98
C GLY A 290 17.54 3.75 -33.19
N ARG A 291 18.50 2.88 -32.85
CA ARG A 291 18.37 1.42 -32.99
C ARG A 291 17.46 0.83 -31.90
N TYR A 292 17.68 1.24 -30.65
CA TYR A 292 16.87 0.78 -29.52
C TYR A 292 15.42 1.27 -29.61
N LYS A 293 15.21 2.53 -30.02
CA LYS A 293 13.87 3.05 -30.30
C LYS A 293 13.15 2.23 -31.36
N LYS A 294 13.83 1.87 -32.45
CA LYS A 294 13.26 1.04 -33.54
C LYS A 294 12.93 -0.38 -33.07
N ALA A 295 13.77 -0.98 -32.22
CA ALA A 295 13.51 -2.29 -31.64
C ALA A 295 12.28 -2.27 -30.72
N THR A 296 12.14 -1.24 -29.88
CA THR A 296 10.97 -1.03 -29.01
C THR A 296 9.69 -0.87 -29.83
N LEU A 297 9.70 -0.05 -30.88
CA LEU A 297 8.54 0.13 -31.76
C LEU A 297 8.13 -1.18 -32.44
N GLY A 298 9.09 -1.96 -32.95
CA GLY A 298 8.79 -3.25 -33.59
C GLY A 298 8.25 -4.30 -32.62
N LEU A 299 8.61 -4.24 -31.32
CA LEU A 299 8.00 -5.08 -30.30
C LEU A 299 6.54 -4.69 -30.05
N ILE A 300 6.27 -3.38 -29.94
CA ILE A 300 4.91 -2.86 -29.72
C ILE A 300 4.01 -3.24 -30.88
N GLU A 301 4.44 -3.06 -32.13
CA GLU A 301 3.65 -3.47 -33.32
C GLU A 301 3.25 -4.95 -33.24
N LYS A 302 4.19 -5.84 -32.89
CA LYS A 302 3.91 -7.27 -32.71
C LYS A 302 2.97 -7.58 -31.54
N MET A 303 3.00 -6.76 -30.48
CA MET A 303 2.08 -6.91 -29.35
C MET A 303 0.67 -6.46 -29.74
N THR A 304 0.55 -5.38 -30.52
CA THR A 304 -0.72 -4.89 -31.08
C THR A 304 -1.36 -5.91 -32.01
N GLU A 305 -0.58 -6.69 -32.77
CA GLU A 305 -1.12 -7.78 -33.61
C GLU A 305 -1.76 -8.93 -32.80
N ARG A 306 -1.49 -9.02 -31.50
CA ARG A 306 -1.94 -10.13 -30.62
C ARG A 306 -3.11 -9.78 -29.70
N ILE A 307 -3.50 -8.51 -29.63
CA ILE A 307 -4.56 -7.99 -28.76
C ILE A 307 -5.66 -7.44 -29.66
#